data_AF-A0A0N5BQ91-F1
#
_entry.id   AF-A0A0N5BQ91-F1
#
_cell.length_a   1.000
_cell.length_b   1.000
_cell.length_c   1.000
_cell.angle_alpha   90.00
_cell.angle_beta   90.00
_cell.angle_gamma   90.00
#
_symmetry.space_group_name_H-M   'P 1'
#
loop_
_entity.id
_entity.type
_entity.pdbx_description
1 polymer ?
#
loop_
_entity_poly.entity_id
_entity_poly.type
_entity_poly.pdbx_seq_one_letter_code
_entity_poly.pdbx_strand_id
1 'polypeptide(L)'
;MQLQMCPNGTLTSTQGQLTGIKKDKSRVTLLIGSNILGDERKIIMIRKHLKPRCFKGKNISSNEYLQSQKAWMSRKLFFKIMLEWNTQLKKDERKILVIVDNASCHKLEQDEEIQLSQITLKFLPPSTTALCQPCDQGIIKCFKDKFRQMLIRRQIVFAENKKSF
;
A
#
# COMPACT_ATOMS: atom_id res chain seq x y z
N MET A 1 2.62 2.27 4.35
CA MET A 1 3.61 2.86 3.42
C MET A 1 2.92 3.78 2.40
N GLN A 2 3.47 4.97 2.12
CA GLN A 2 3.00 5.84 1.03
C GLN A 2 3.80 5.61 -0.27
N LEU A 3 3.09 5.51 -1.39
CA LEU A 3 3.66 5.56 -2.74
C LEU A 3 3.17 6.81 -3.46
N GLN A 4 4.11 7.63 -3.91
CA GLN A 4 3.86 8.69 -4.88
C GLN A 4 4.05 8.09 -6.27
N MET A 5 3.03 8.19 -7.12
CA MET A 5 3.02 7.52 -8.42
C MET A 5 3.87 8.23 -9.49
N CYS A 6 4.00 9.55 -9.41
CA CYS A 6 4.73 10.32 -10.40
C CYS A 6 6.19 10.51 -9.95
N PRO A 7 7.18 10.27 -10.84
CA PRO A 7 8.57 10.56 -10.55
C PRO A 7 8.75 12.06 -10.25
N ASN A 8 9.77 12.40 -9.46
CA ASN A 8 10.10 13.78 -9.06
C ASN A 8 10.72 14.63 -10.19
N GLY A 9 10.48 14.28 -11.44
CA GLY A 9 10.97 14.97 -12.63
C GLY A 9 10.65 14.15 -13.88
N THR A 10 10.39 14.84 -14.98
CA THR A 10 10.22 14.26 -16.32
C THR A 10 11.45 14.64 -17.13
N LEU A 11 12.02 13.72 -17.91
CA LEU A 11 12.98 14.09 -18.95
C LEU A 11 12.18 14.75 -20.08
N THR A 12 12.02 16.06 -20.03
CA THR A 12 11.49 16.82 -21.17
C THR A 12 12.62 17.02 -22.17
N SER A 13 12.48 16.46 -23.37
CA SER A 13 13.18 16.99 -24.54
C SER A 13 12.81 18.45 -24.67
N THR A 14 13.81 19.33 -24.66
CA THR A 14 13.69 20.79 -24.68
C THR A 14 12.94 21.26 -25.92
N GLN A 15 11.62 21.43 -25.82
CA GLN A 15 10.85 22.40 -26.59
C GLN A 15 9.75 22.99 -25.70
N GLY A 16 10.07 24.12 -25.07
CA GLY A 16 9.13 24.92 -24.27
C GLY A 16 9.29 24.74 -22.76
N GLN A 17 9.68 25.81 -22.06
CA GLN A 17 9.65 25.89 -20.61
C GLN A 17 8.20 25.85 -20.14
N LEU A 18 7.72 24.71 -19.67
CA LEU A 18 6.36 24.55 -19.15
C LEU A 18 6.23 25.23 -17.78
N THR A 19 5.92 26.53 -17.77
CA THR A 19 5.62 27.30 -16.55
C THR A 19 4.21 26.94 -16.05
N GLY A 20 4.07 26.65 -14.75
CA GLY A 20 2.75 26.53 -14.09
C GLY A 20 2.12 25.14 -13.97
N ILE A 21 2.77 24.05 -14.38
CA ILE A 21 2.21 22.70 -14.20
C ILE A 21 2.27 22.30 -12.71
N LYS A 22 1.11 22.30 -12.03
CA LYS A 22 0.98 21.77 -10.67
C LYS A 22 1.30 20.27 -10.68
N LYS A 23 2.24 19.85 -9.84
CA LYS A 23 2.53 18.43 -9.61
C LYS A 23 1.24 17.70 -9.22
N ASP A 24 0.98 16.57 -9.86
CA ASP A 24 -0.12 15.69 -9.44
C ASP A 24 0.18 15.20 -8.02
N LYS A 25 -0.66 15.65 -7.07
CA LYS A 25 -0.61 15.27 -5.65
C LYS A 25 -1.43 14.00 -5.39
N SER A 26 -1.79 13.23 -6.42
CA SER A 26 -2.47 11.95 -6.24
C SER A 26 -1.62 11.02 -5.37
N ARG A 27 -2.27 10.45 -4.35
CA ARG A 27 -1.64 9.59 -3.35
C ARG A 27 -2.20 8.18 -3.46
N VAL A 28 -1.29 7.22 -3.31
CA VAL A 28 -1.63 5.82 -3.09
C VAL A 28 -0.94 5.38 -1.82
N THR A 29 -1.68 4.77 -0.91
CA THR A 29 -1.10 4.14 0.28
C THR A 29 -1.15 2.64 0.08
N LEU A 30 -0.06 1.94 0.38
CA LEU A 30 -0.06 0.49 0.48
C LEU A 30 0.16 0.07 1.92
N LEU A 31 -0.66 -0.88 2.38
CA LEU A 31 -0.29 -1.76 3.47
C LEU A 31 0.53 -2.90 2.86
N ILE A 32 1.72 -3.13 3.39
CA ILE A 32 2.59 -4.24 3.01
C ILE A 32 2.94 -5.01 4.27
N GLY A 33 2.69 -6.31 4.23
CA GLY A 33 3.13 -7.28 5.21
C GLY A 33 3.73 -8.50 4.53
N SER A 34 4.59 -9.19 5.24
CA SER A 34 5.19 -10.46 4.84
C SER A 34 5.37 -11.30 6.09
N ASN A 35 5.31 -12.62 5.95
CA ASN A 35 5.80 -13.50 7.00
C ASN A 35 7.35 -13.50 7.02
N ILE A 36 7.92 -14.21 8.00
CA ILE A 36 9.37 -14.28 8.21
C ILE A 36 10.12 -14.96 7.06
N LEU A 37 9.49 -15.94 6.38
CA LEU A 37 10.10 -16.67 5.27
C LEU A 37 10.01 -15.92 3.94
N GLY A 38 9.09 -14.96 3.81
CA GLY A 38 8.91 -14.15 2.60
C GLY A 38 8.07 -14.78 1.49
N ASP A 39 7.49 -15.95 1.74
CA ASP A 39 6.62 -16.71 0.83
C ASP A 39 5.14 -16.26 0.95
N GLU A 40 4.67 -15.90 2.15
CA GLU A 40 3.37 -15.26 2.35
C GLU A 40 3.50 -13.74 2.39
N ARG A 41 2.71 -13.06 1.55
CA ARG A 41 2.72 -11.59 1.42
C ARG A 41 1.30 -11.06 1.48
N LYS A 42 1.11 -9.92 2.15
CA LYS A 42 -0.16 -9.20 2.18
C LYS A 42 0.06 -7.78 1.67
N ILE A 43 -0.58 -7.45 0.55
CA ILE A 43 -0.49 -6.13 -0.09
C ILE A 43 -1.91 -5.62 -0.28
N ILE A 44 -2.22 -4.45 0.29
CA ILE A 44 -3.53 -3.82 0.15
C ILE A 44 -3.34 -2.37 -0.28
N MET A 45 -4.04 -1.99 -1.35
CA MET A 45 -4.02 -0.65 -1.90
C MET A 45 -5.13 0.22 -1.31
N ILE A 46 -4.79 1.40 -0.82
CA ILE A 46 -5.73 2.40 -0.32
C ILE A 46 -5.67 3.64 -1.22
N ARG A 47 -6.82 4.08 -1.70
CA ARG A 47 -6.96 5.23 -2.59
C ARG A 47 -8.16 6.10 -2.24
N LYS A 48 -8.19 7.31 -2.83
CA LYS A 48 -9.29 8.27 -2.63
C LYS A 48 -10.62 7.83 -3.21
N HIS A 49 -10.58 7.24 -4.39
CA HIS A 49 -11.78 6.89 -5.16
C HIS A 49 -12.05 5.40 -5.08
N LEU A 50 -13.29 5.02 -4.80
CA LEU A 50 -13.68 3.60 -4.71
C LEU A 50 -13.58 2.88 -6.06
N LYS A 51 -14.00 3.55 -7.14
CA LYS A 51 -13.95 3.03 -8.52
C LYS A 51 -13.20 4.03 -9.42
N PRO A 52 -11.86 4.03 -9.43
CA PRO A 52 -11.11 4.94 -10.29
C PRO A 52 -11.29 4.55 -11.76
N ARG A 53 -11.24 5.55 -12.67
CA ARG A 53 -11.43 5.34 -14.11
C ARG A 53 -10.49 4.30 -14.71
N CYS A 54 -9.24 4.23 -14.23
CA CYS A 54 -8.26 3.25 -14.67
C CYS A 54 -8.59 1.78 -14.32
N PHE A 55 -9.61 1.54 -13.49
CA PHE A 55 -10.12 0.22 -13.13
C PHE A 55 -11.48 -0.08 -13.75
N LYS A 56 -11.94 0.74 -14.70
CA LYS A 56 -13.18 0.45 -15.44
C LYS A 56 -13.06 -0.92 -16.11
N GLY A 57 -14.06 -1.78 -15.91
CA GLY A 57 -14.09 -3.14 -16.45
C GLY A 57 -13.22 -4.15 -15.71
N LYS A 58 -12.59 -3.77 -14.58
CA LYS A 58 -11.82 -4.69 -13.74
C LYS A 58 -12.59 -5.01 -12.47
N ASN A 59 -12.71 -6.30 -12.14
CA ASN A 59 -13.18 -6.74 -10.84
C ASN A 59 -11.97 -6.74 -9.88
N ILE A 60 -12.01 -5.88 -8.87
CA ILE A 60 -10.94 -5.76 -7.88
C ILE A 60 -11.54 -6.10 -6.53
N SER A 61 -10.92 -7.05 -5.85
CA SER A 61 -11.39 -7.53 -4.56
C SER A 61 -11.32 -6.43 -3.50
N SER A 62 -12.31 -6.38 -2.61
CA SER A 62 -12.29 -5.50 -1.43
C SER A 62 -11.12 -5.80 -0.49
N ASN A 63 -10.56 -7.01 -0.57
CA ASN A 63 -9.40 -7.43 0.22
C ASN A 63 -8.07 -6.90 -0.35
N GLU A 64 -8.07 -6.39 -1.59
CA GLU A 64 -6.89 -5.87 -2.28
C GLU A 64 -6.95 -4.35 -2.47
N TYR A 65 -8.15 -3.79 -2.47
CA TYR A 65 -8.38 -2.37 -2.73
C TYR A 65 -9.43 -1.77 -1.79
N LEU A 66 -9.03 -0.71 -1.08
CA LEU A 66 -9.85 0.02 -0.13
C LEU A 66 -9.89 1.51 -0.44
N GLN A 67 -10.99 2.13 -0.05
CA GLN A 67 -11.21 3.56 -0.23
C GLN A 67 -11.04 4.32 1.10
N SER A 68 -10.37 5.47 1.04
CA SER A 68 -10.20 6.40 2.14
C SER A 68 -10.21 7.83 1.61
N GLN A 69 -10.92 8.76 2.25
CA GLN A 69 -11.05 10.14 1.77
C GLN A 69 -9.70 10.85 1.54
N LYS A 70 -8.73 10.60 2.44
CA LYS A 70 -7.37 11.16 2.35
C LYS A 70 -6.39 10.23 1.63
N ALA A 71 -6.86 9.07 1.14
CA ALA A 71 -6.03 7.97 0.66
C ALA A 71 -4.99 7.50 1.69
N TRP A 72 -5.31 7.63 2.98
CA TRP A 72 -4.45 7.27 4.12
C TRP A 72 -5.05 6.09 4.88
N MET A 73 -4.20 5.37 5.61
CA MET A 73 -4.67 4.39 6.59
C MET A 73 -5.40 5.09 7.74
N SER A 74 -6.50 4.52 8.19
CA SER A 74 -7.22 4.94 9.40
C SER A 74 -7.42 3.74 10.31
N ARG A 75 -7.65 3.97 11.61
CA ARG A 75 -7.95 2.91 12.58
C ARG A 75 -9.08 2.01 12.10
N LYS A 76 -10.20 2.61 11.67
CA LYS A 76 -11.35 1.89 11.13
C LYS A 76 -10.99 0.99 9.93
N LEU A 77 -10.14 1.48 9.02
CA LEU A 77 -9.70 0.68 7.87
C LEU A 77 -8.75 -0.44 8.30
N PHE A 78 -7.81 -0.15 9.21
CA PHE A 78 -6.90 -1.14 9.73
C PHE A 78 -7.65 -2.27 10.46
N PHE A 79 -8.59 -1.93 11.33
CA PHE A 79 -9.45 -2.91 12.00
C PHE A 79 -10.23 -3.77 11.01
N LYS A 80 -10.87 -3.14 10.00
CA LYS A 80 -11.57 -3.86 8.94
C LYS A 80 -10.66 -4.88 8.23
N ILE A 81 -9.45 -4.47 7.86
CA ILE A 81 -8.47 -5.37 7.22
C ILE A 81 -8.12 -6.54 8.14
N MET A 82 -7.87 -6.28 9.42
CA MET A 82 -7.55 -7.34 10.39
C MET A 82 -8.73 -8.28 10.58
N LEU A 83 -9.96 -7.78 10.65
CA LEU A 83 -11.17 -8.59 10.84
C LEU A 83 -11.47 -9.49 9.62
N GLU A 84 -11.32 -8.97 8.41
CA GLU A 84 -11.45 -9.75 7.17
C GLU A 84 -10.36 -10.83 7.09
N TRP A 85 -9.13 -10.49 7.46
CA TRP A 85 -8.04 -11.47 7.48
C TRP A 85 -8.21 -12.53 8.56
N ASN A 86 -8.65 -12.14 9.75
CA ASN A 86 -9.00 -13.04 10.85
C ASN A 86 -10.09 -14.04 10.42
N THR A 87 -11.08 -13.59 9.64
CA THR A 87 -12.12 -14.47 9.10
C THR A 87 -11.56 -15.50 8.11
N GLN A 88 -10.58 -15.13 7.29
CA GLN A 88 -9.88 -16.08 6.40
C GLN A 88 -9.09 -17.09 7.21
N LEU A 89 -8.29 -16.61 8.17
CA LEU A 89 -7.48 -17.44 9.06
C LEU A 89 -8.31 -18.41 9.91
N LYS A 90 -9.54 -18.04 10.30
CA LYS A 90 -10.48 -18.95 10.96
C LYS A 90 -10.84 -20.14 10.08
N LYS A 91 -11.04 -19.93 8.79
CA LYS A 91 -11.35 -21.02 7.84
C LYS A 91 -10.14 -21.93 7.63
N ASP A 92 -8.95 -21.36 7.71
CA ASP A 92 -7.68 -22.07 7.59
C ASP A 92 -7.23 -22.69 8.93
N GLU A 93 -8.01 -22.53 10.01
CA GLU A 93 -7.68 -22.95 11.38
C GLU A 93 -6.29 -22.47 11.86
N ARG A 94 -5.87 -21.29 11.39
CA ARG A 94 -4.50 -20.79 11.56
C ARG A 94 -4.45 -19.58 12.48
N LYS A 95 -3.64 -19.68 13.53
CA LYS A 95 -3.30 -18.53 14.40
C LYS A 95 -1.98 -17.89 13.97
N ILE A 96 -1.93 -16.57 13.96
CA ILE A 96 -0.72 -15.82 13.58
C ILE A 96 -0.43 -14.68 14.57
N LEU A 97 0.85 -14.32 14.63
CA LEU A 97 1.34 -13.11 15.28
C LEU A 97 1.63 -12.06 14.21
N VAL A 98 1.04 -10.88 14.32
CA VAL A 98 1.29 -9.77 13.41
C VAL A 98 2.03 -8.67 14.17
N ILE A 99 3.25 -8.40 13.72
CA ILE A 99 4.09 -7.33 14.27
C ILE A 99 3.86 -6.05 13.45
N VAL A 100 3.45 -4.98 14.13
CA VAL A 100 3.12 -3.69 13.51
C VAL A 100 3.91 -2.54 14.13
N ASP A 101 4.09 -1.46 13.38
CA ASP A 101 4.66 -0.23 13.93
C ASP A 101 3.70 0.41 14.97
N ASN A 102 4.21 1.33 15.78
CA ASN A 102 3.44 2.01 16.83
C ASN A 102 2.62 3.21 16.31
N ALA A 103 2.16 3.19 15.05
CA ALA A 103 1.34 4.27 14.51
C ALA A 103 -0.05 4.30 15.17
N SER A 104 -0.59 5.51 15.37
CA SER A 104 -1.91 5.70 15.99
C SER A 104 -3.05 5.03 15.22
N CYS A 105 -2.92 4.87 13.91
CA CYS A 105 -3.92 4.17 13.08
C CYS A 105 -3.89 2.64 13.24
N HIS A 106 -2.89 2.06 13.91
CA HIS A 106 -2.82 0.62 14.18
C HIS A 106 -3.28 0.27 15.59
N LYS A 107 -3.48 1.27 16.46
CA LYS A 107 -3.96 1.07 17.84
C LYS A 107 -5.45 0.80 17.80
N LEU A 108 -5.82 -0.44 18.09
CA LEU A 108 -7.22 -0.85 18.22
C LEU A 108 -7.73 -0.58 19.63
N GLU A 109 -9.04 -0.40 19.75
CA GLU A 109 -9.70 -0.37 21.05
C GLU A 109 -9.81 -1.81 21.60
N GLN A 110 -10.02 -1.97 22.91
CA GLN A 110 -10.07 -3.29 23.55
C GLN A 110 -11.17 -4.20 22.98
N ASP A 111 -12.35 -3.64 22.71
CA ASP A 111 -13.48 -4.32 22.10
C ASP A 111 -13.21 -4.75 20.65
N GLU A 112 -12.36 -4.01 19.93
CA GLU A 112 -11.90 -4.39 18.59
C GLU A 112 -10.88 -5.53 18.65
N GLU A 113 -9.91 -5.46 19.57
CA GLU A 113 -8.86 -6.47 19.72
C GLU A 113 -9.43 -7.85 20.11
N ILE A 114 -10.44 -7.89 20.99
CA ILE A 114 -11.13 -9.12 21.42
C ILE A 114 -11.79 -9.86 20.23
N GLN A 115 -12.17 -9.15 19.16
CA GLN A 115 -12.79 -9.77 17.98
C GLN A 115 -11.78 -10.55 17.11
N LEU A 116 -10.48 -10.32 17.30
CA LEU A 116 -9.40 -10.93 16.51
C LEU A 116 -8.92 -12.27 17.10
N SER A 117 -9.76 -13.30 17.08
CA SER A 117 -9.41 -14.58 17.74
C SER A 117 -8.29 -15.41 17.11
N GLN A 118 -7.88 -15.13 15.87
CA GLN A 118 -6.77 -15.80 15.17
C GLN A 118 -5.54 -14.90 14.98
N ILE A 119 -5.66 -13.60 15.24
CA ILE A 119 -4.58 -12.64 15.04
C ILE A 119 -4.21 -12.04 16.38
N THR A 120 -2.98 -12.27 16.83
CA THR A 120 -2.39 -11.51 17.93
C THR A 120 -1.60 -10.35 17.37
N LEU A 121 -1.91 -9.12 17.79
CA LEU A 121 -1.15 -7.93 17.42
C LEU A 121 -0.03 -7.67 18.43
N LYS A 122 1.18 -7.39 17.94
CA LYS A 122 2.29 -6.89 18.75
C LYS A 122 2.87 -5.64 18.12
N PHE A 123 3.06 -4.62 18.95
CA PHE A 123 3.58 -3.33 18.52
C PHE A 123 5.09 -3.28 18.76
N LEU A 124 5.83 -2.81 17.76
CA LEU A 124 7.23 -2.51 17.92
C LEU A 124 7.41 -1.38 18.95
N PRO A 125 8.53 -1.38 19.72
CA PRO A 125 8.85 -0.27 20.61
C PRO A 125 8.87 1.07 19.86
N PRO A 126 8.49 2.18 20.53
CA PRO A 126 8.61 3.51 19.95
C PRO A 126 10.01 3.74 19.36
N SER A 127 10.08 4.42 18.21
CA SER A 127 11.34 4.86 17.58
C SER A 127 12.27 3.75 17.08
N THR A 128 11.87 2.47 17.11
CA THR A 128 12.69 1.35 16.60
C THR A 128 12.35 0.93 15.17
N THR A 129 11.41 1.61 14.53
CA THR A 129 10.87 1.21 13.22
C THR A 129 11.96 1.04 12.15
N ALA A 130 12.87 2.00 12.03
CA ALA A 130 13.97 1.94 11.07
C ALA A 130 14.98 0.80 11.36
N LEU A 131 15.09 0.39 12.63
CA LEU A 131 16.05 -0.62 13.09
C LEU A 131 15.48 -2.03 13.06
N CYS A 132 14.18 -2.21 13.31
CA CYS A 132 13.61 -3.53 13.57
C CYS A 132 12.52 -3.94 12.58
N GLN A 133 11.91 -3.00 11.83
CA GLN A 133 10.80 -3.34 10.95
C GLN A 133 11.33 -3.82 9.58
N PRO A 134 11.15 -5.11 9.21
CA PRO A 134 11.68 -5.63 7.95
C PRO A 134 11.11 -4.92 6.72
N CYS A 135 9.85 -4.46 6.83
CA CYS A 135 9.22 -3.67 5.78
C CYS A 135 10.02 -2.40 5.48
N ASP A 136 10.42 -1.65 6.51
CA ASP A 136 11.15 -0.39 6.36
C ASP A 136 12.63 -0.60 6.02
N GLN A 137 13.23 -1.71 6.44
CA GLN A 137 14.64 -2.03 6.16
C GLN A 137 14.93 -2.35 4.68
N GLY A 138 13.95 -2.80 3.90
CA GLY A 138 14.23 -3.18 2.52
C GLY A 138 13.02 -3.48 1.65
N ILE A 139 12.00 -4.16 2.17
CA ILE A 139 10.86 -4.61 1.34
C ILE A 139 10.18 -3.43 0.64
N ILE A 140 9.93 -2.36 1.39
CA ILE A 140 9.32 -1.13 0.87
C ILE A 140 10.19 -0.48 -0.21
N LYS A 141 11.50 -0.41 0.02
CA LYS A 141 12.46 0.16 -0.93
C LYS A 141 12.46 -0.67 -2.23
N CYS A 142 12.63 -1.99 -2.12
CA CYS A 142 12.63 -2.91 -3.26
C CYS A 142 11.31 -2.83 -4.04
N PHE A 143 10.17 -2.75 -3.35
CA PHE A 143 8.88 -2.58 -3.99
C PHE A 143 8.82 -1.28 -4.79
N LYS A 144 9.24 -0.14 -4.20
CA LYS A 144 9.28 1.16 -4.86
C LYS A 144 10.17 1.15 -6.11
N ASP A 145 11.36 0.59 -5.98
CA ASP A 145 12.35 0.53 -7.07
C ASP A 145 11.82 -0.32 -8.22
N LYS A 146 11.23 -1.49 -7.92
CA LYS A 146 10.64 -2.36 -8.94
C LYS A 146 9.44 -1.71 -9.62
N PHE A 147 8.54 -1.09 -8.85
CA PHE A 147 7.40 -0.39 -9.38
C PHE A 147 7.82 0.75 -10.32
N ARG A 148 8.83 1.54 -9.92
CA ARG A 148 9.39 2.61 -10.75
C ARG A 148 10.01 2.07 -12.04
N GLN A 149 10.78 0.98 -11.96
CA GLN A 149 11.33 0.32 -13.15
C GLN A 149 10.23 -0.09 -14.13
N MET A 150 9.13 -0.68 -13.64
CA MET A 150 7.99 -1.08 -14.48
C MET A 150 7.29 0.12 -15.13
N LEU A 151 7.11 1.22 -14.39
CA LEU A 151 6.53 2.45 -14.94
C LEU A 151 7.38 3.03 -16.06
N ILE A 152 8.70 3.14 -15.85
CA ILE A 152 9.63 3.68 -16.86
C ILE A 152 9.62 2.80 -18.11
N ARG A 153 9.69 1.48 -17.96
CA ARG A 153 9.63 0.55 -19.09
C ARG A 153 8.34 0.71 -19.90
N ARG A 154 7.19 0.85 -19.23
CA ARG A 154 5.92 1.08 -19.92
C ARG A 154 5.90 2.42 -20.67
N GLN A 155 6.51 3.46 -20.12
CA GLN A 155 6.61 4.76 -20.79
C GLN A 155 7.52 4.70 -22.03
N ILE A 156 8.65 3.98 -21.96
CA ILE A 156 9.55 3.78 -23.09
C ILE A 156 8.82 3.03 -24.22
N VAL A 157 8.21 1.88 -23.90
CA VAL A 157 7.43 1.08 -24.87
C VAL A 157 6.32 1.92 -25.50
N PHE A 158 5.64 2.76 -24.72
CA PHE A 158 4.62 3.66 -25.25
C PHE A 158 5.19 4.71 -26.21
N ALA A 159 6.32 5.34 -25.86
CA ALA A 159 6.99 6.33 -26.69
C ALA A 159 7.50 5.74 -28.01
N GLU A 160 8.03 4.52 -27.98
CA GLU A 160 8.47 3.78 -29.15
C GLU A 160 7.31 3.41 -30.08
N ASN A 161 6.14 3.08 -29.52
CA ASN A 161 4.98 2.59 -30.28
C ASN A 161 4.03 3.68 -30.80
N LYS A 162 4.30 4.98 -30.58
CA LYS A 162 3.55 6.15 -31.12
C LYS A 162 2.01 6.09 -31.04
N LYS A 163 1.39 5.32 -30.15
CA LYS A 163 -0.08 5.29 -30.02
C LYS A 163 -0.53 6.34 -29.01
N SER A 164 -1.08 7.46 -29.48
CA SER A 164 -1.71 8.48 -28.64
C SER A 164 -2.93 7.92 -27.89
N PHE A 165 -3.23 8.49 -26.71
CA PHE A 165 -4.45 8.21 -25.93
C PHE A 165 -5.73 8.43 -26.73
#